data_AF-A0A3D2Y2M7-F1
#
_entry.id   AF-A0A3D2Y2M7-F1
#
_cell.length_a   1.000
_cell.length_b   1.000
_cell.length_c   1.000
_cell.angle_alpha   90.00
_cell.angle_beta   90.00
_cell.angle_gamma   90.00
#
_symmetry.space_group_name_H-M   'P 1'
#
loop_
_entity.id
_entity.type
_entity.pdbx_description
1 polymer ?
#
loop_
_entity_poly.entity_id
_entity_poly.type
_entity_poly.pdbx_seq_one_letter_code
_entity_poly.pdbx_strand_id
1 'polypeptide(L)'
;MSTDTQFAIGQRWLSNTETELGLGAIIRVDFRSIEVLYPATEESRIYTKADAPLTRLTFTEGEMVKSQEGWSLCVESITEQQGVLIYHGVREDTKQATTLAEPNLDHHIRLNQPEKRLFNYQFDHPKWFDLRHGSLTNEHAHAKSDTIGLVGARIELIPHQLHIASEVGRRYAPRVLLADEVGLGKTIEAALIIHQQILT
;
A
#
# COMPACT_ATOMS: atom_id res chain seq x y z
N MET A 1 17.00 -17.63 -24.53
CA MET A 1 16.67 -16.60 -25.54
C MET A 1 16.66 -15.27 -24.83
N SER A 2 17.73 -14.49 -24.99
CA SER A 2 17.84 -13.15 -24.41
C SER A 2 16.78 -12.27 -25.08
N THR A 3 15.67 -12.01 -24.39
CA THR A 3 14.80 -10.87 -24.71
C THR A 3 15.68 -9.64 -24.63
N ASP A 4 16.03 -9.10 -25.80
CA ASP A 4 16.80 -7.87 -25.90
C ASP A 4 15.90 -6.76 -25.36
N THR A 5 16.11 -6.41 -24.09
CA THR A 5 15.27 -5.46 -23.37
C THR A 5 15.52 -4.08 -23.93
N GLN A 6 14.70 -3.68 -24.91
CA GLN A 6 14.86 -2.39 -25.58
C GLN A 6 14.37 -1.27 -24.65
N PHE A 7 15.31 -0.65 -23.97
CA PHE A 7 15.06 0.54 -23.16
C PHE A 7 14.72 1.74 -24.05
N ALA A 8 13.64 2.44 -23.72
CA ALA A 8 13.20 3.66 -24.37
C ALA A 8 12.94 4.77 -23.35
N ILE A 9 13.14 6.02 -23.75
CA ILE A 9 12.87 7.19 -22.92
C ILE A 9 11.37 7.23 -22.59
N GLY A 10 11.03 7.51 -21.33
CA GLY A 10 9.65 7.54 -20.83
C GLY A 10 9.13 6.21 -20.29
N GLN A 11 9.84 5.09 -20.50
CA GLN A 11 9.46 3.82 -19.87
C GLN A 11 9.61 3.89 -18.35
N ARG A 12 8.79 3.11 -17.64
CA ARG A 12 8.74 3.10 -16.17
C ARG A 12 9.28 1.79 -15.61
N TRP A 13 10.28 1.91 -14.75
CA TRP A 13 11.09 0.79 -14.26
C TRP A 13 11.30 0.89 -12.76
N LEU A 14 11.39 -0.27 -12.11
CA LEU A 14 11.64 -0.41 -10.68
C LEU A 14 13.04 -0.96 -10.47
N SER A 15 13.75 -0.42 -9.48
CA SER A 15 14.98 -1.03 -8.97
C SER A 15 14.64 -2.28 -8.18
N ASN A 16 15.27 -3.40 -8.54
CA ASN A 16 15.11 -4.66 -7.81
C ASN A 16 15.92 -4.65 -6.49
N THR A 17 16.94 -3.80 -6.41
CA THR A 17 17.86 -3.71 -5.27
C THR A 17 17.51 -2.58 -4.30
N GLU A 18 16.88 -1.51 -4.79
CA GLU A 18 16.56 -0.29 -4.03
C GLU A 18 15.06 0.02 -4.16
N THR A 19 14.22 -0.82 -3.57
CA THR A 19 12.75 -0.70 -3.68
C THR A 19 12.19 0.60 -3.09
N GLU A 20 12.92 1.22 -2.16
CA GLU A 20 12.61 2.48 -1.51
C GLU A 20 12.60 3.68 -2.45
N LEU A 21 13.27 3.58 -3.61
CA LEU A 21 13.28 4.63 -4.64
C LEU A 21 11.93 4.75 -5.39
N GLY A 22 11.08 3.72 -5.30
CA GLY A 22 9.79 3.70 -6.00
C GLY A 22 9.94 3.55 -7.52
N LEU A 23 8.95 4.03 -8.26
CA LEU A 23 8.90 3.86 -9.72
C LEU A 23 9.75 4.93 -10.42
N GLY A 24 10.80 4.49 -11.11
CA GLY A 24 11.68 5.31 -11.91
C GLY A 24 11.19 5.49 -13.36
N ALA A 25 11.59 6.58 -14.01
CA ALA A 25 11.38 6.85 -15.43
C ALA A 25 12.73 6.93 -16.14
N ILE A 26 12.84 6.29 -17.31
CA ILE A 26 14.04 6.40 -18.14
C ILE A 26 14.06 7.80 -18.77
N ILE A 27 15.06 8.59 -18.41
CA ILE A 27 15.24 9.95 -18.94
C ILE A 27 16.32 10.02 -20.03
N ARG A 28 17.25 9.05 -20.06
CA ARG A 28 18.31 8.98 -21.07
C ARG A 28 18.68 7.53 -21.39
N VAL A 29 18.96 7.29 -22.66
CA VAL A 29 19.37 5.99 -23.19
C VAL A 29 20.61 6.19 -24.05
N ASP A 30 21.76 5.68 -23.59
CA ASP A 30 23.02 5.70 -24.33
C ASP A 30 23.33 4.31 -24.93
N PHE A 31 24.51 4.16 -25.53
CA PHE A 31 24.90 2.87 -26.15
C PHE A 31 25.00 1.73 -25.13
N ARG A 32 25.63 1.95 -23.97
CA ARG A 32 25.84 0.89 -22.93
C ARG A 32 25.08 1.14 -21.62
N SER A 33 24.55 2.34 -21.42
CA SER A 33 23.94 2.76 -20.17
C SER A 33 22.56 3.37 -20.38
N ILE A 34 21.80 3.38 -19.29
CA ILE A 34 20.53 4.11 -19.16
C ILE A 34 20.57 4.93 -17.88
N GLU A 35 19.87 6.06 -17.89
CA GLU A 35 19.66 6.87 -16.71
C GLU A 35 18.19 6.85 -16.33
N VAL A 36 17.94 6.49 -15.07
CA VAL A 36 16.61 6.38 -14.48
C VAL A 36 16.48 7.45 -13.41
N LEU A 37 15.50 8.32 -13.57
CA LEU A 37 15.08 9.30 -12.55
C LEU A 37 14.00 8.66 -11.69
N TYR A 38 14.11 8.76 -10.37
CA TYR A 38 13.12 8.29 -9.39
C TYR A 38 12.39 9.49 -8.79
N PRO A 39 11.20 9.87 -9.29
CA PRO A 39 10.57 11.12 -8.90
C PRO A 39 10.03 11.14 -7.47
N ALA A 40 9.89 9.96 -6.83
CA ALA A 40 9.49 9.88 -5.43
C ALA A 40 10.61 10.35 -4.47
N THR A 41 11.88 10.21 -4.86
CA THR A 41 13.05 10.60 -4.06
C THR A 41 13.87 11.72 -4.69
N GLU A 42 13.53 12.13 -5.93
CA GLU A 42 14.28 13.10 -6.75
C GLU A 42 15.73 12.67 -7.06
N GLU A 43 16.00 11.36 -6.98
CA GLU A 43 17.33 10.81 -7.27
C GLU A 43 17.41 10.21 -8.67
N SER A 44 18.61 10.26 -9.27
CA SER A 44 18.92 9.53 -10.50
C SER A 44 19.89 8.39 -10.25
N ARG A 45 19.76 7.32 -11.03
CA ARG A 45 20.72 6.21 -11.08
C ARG A 45 21.08 5.91 -12.53
N ILE A 46 22.34 5.54 -12.75
CA ILE A 46 22.84 5.09 -14.04
C ILE A 46 23.10 3.58 -13.95
N TYR A 47 22.52 2.83 -14.88
CA TYR A 47 22.69 1.37 -14.96
C TYR A 47 23.28 0.98 -16.32
N THR A 48 24.10 -0.07 -16.32
CA THR A 48 24.56 -0.72 -17.56
C THR A 48 23.44 -1.57 -18.13
N LYS A 49 23.10 -1.43 -19.42
CA LYS A 49 21.98 -2.12 -20.06
C LYS A 49 22.02 -3.66 -19.94
N ALA A 50 23.22 -4.24 -19.97
CA ALA A 50 23.41 -5.69 -19.97
C ALA A 50 22.95 -6.36 -18.65
N ASP A 51 23.19 -5.71 -17.52
CA ASP A 51 23.00 -6.27 -16.18
C ASP A 51 22.15 -5.35 -15.28
N ALA A 52 21.34 -4.48 -15.87
CA ALA A 52 20.51 -3.56 -15.10
C ALA A 52 19.52 -4.36 -14.25
N PRO A 53 19.58 -4.28 -12.90
CA PRO A 53 18.68 -5.00 -12.01
C PRO A 53 17.33 -4.28 -11.94
N LEU A 54 16.70 -4.09 -13.10
CA LEU A 54 15.48 -3.32 -13.26
C LEU A 54 14.34 -4.23 -13.73
N THR A 55 13.14 -3.98 -13.22
CA THR A 55 11.92 -4.62 -13.71
C THR A 55 11.01 -3.57 -14.32
N ARG A 56 10.59 -3.75 -15.58
CA ARG A 56 9.63 -2.83 -16.22
C ARG A 56 8.29 -3.00 -15.56
N LEU A 57 7.65 -1.89 -15.19
CA LEU A 57 6.29 -1.95 -14.72
C LEU A 57 5.34 -1.92 -15.92
N THR A 58 4.65 -3.03 -16.12
CA THR A 58 3.58 -3.15 -17.11
C THR A 58 2.31 -3.62 -16.45
N PHE A 59 1.20 -3.11 -16.95
CA PHE A 59 -0.15 -3.50 -16.55
C PHE A 59 -0.84 -4.28 -17.66
N THR A 60 -1.91 -4.97 -17.30
CA THR A 60 -2.72 -5.79 -18.21
C THR A 60 -4.17 -5.29 -18.25
N GLU A 61 -4.92 -5.70 -19.28
CA GLU A 61 -6.34 -5.38 -19.41
C GLU A 61 -7.11 -5.87 -18.16
N GLY A 62 -7.98 -5.00 -17.63
CA GLY A 62 -8.74 -5.23 -16.40
C GLY A 62 -8.04 -4.74 -15.12
N GLU A 63 -6.76 -4.37 -15.15
CA GLU A 63 -6.09 -3.77 -14.00
C GLU A 63 -6.45 -2.28 -13.83
N MET A 64 -6.45 -1.84 -12.57
CA MET A 64 -6.58 -0.43 -12.22
C MET A 64 -5.21 0.22 -12.14
N VAL A 65 -4.99 1.27 -12.92
CA VAL A 65 -3.76 2.08 -12.93
C VAL A 65 -4.04 3.48 -12.41
N LYS A 66 -3.05 4.08 -11.75
CA LYS A 66 -3.17 5.42 -11.17
C LYS A 66 -2.24 6.41 -11.87
N SER A 67 -2.77 7.58 -12.20
CA SER A 67 -2.02 8.70 -12.74
C SER A 67 -1.30 9.48 -11.64
N GLN A 68 -0.20 10.13 -12.00
CA GLN A 68 0.49 11.11 -11.16
C GLN A 68 -0.43 12.27 -10.70
N GLU A 69 -1.51 12.55 -11.42
CA GLU A 69 -2.53 13.55 -11.06
C GLU A 69 -3.53 13.04 -10.01
N GLY A 70 -3.39 11.79 -9.56
CA GLY A 70 -4.17 11.20 -8.46
C GLY A 70 -5.42 10.43 -8.88
N TRP A 71 -5.84 10.51 -10.15
CA TRP A 71 -6.99 9.76 -10.66
C TRP A 71 -6.60 8.35 -11.16
N SER A 72 -7.59 7.46 -11.23
CA SER A 72 -7.42 6.07 -11.63
C SER A 72 -8.14 5.74 -12.94
N LEU A 73 -7.62 4.76 -13.66
CA LEU A 73 -8.14 4.25 -14.94
C LEU A 73 -8.19 2.73 -14.90
N CYS A 74 -9.33 2.17 -15.32
CA CYS A 74 -9.44 0.75 -15.62
C CYS A 74 -8.92 0.51 -17.04
N VAL A 75 -7.89 -0.31 -17.20
CA VAL A 75 -7.27 -0.58 -18.50
C VAL A 75 -8.19 -1.47 -19.34
N GLU A 76 -8.61 -1.00 -20.51
CA GLU A 76 -9.42 -1.76 -21.47
C GLU A 76 -8.60 -2.25 -22.66
N SER A 77 -7.60 -1.47 -23.09
CA SER A 77 -6.66 -1.87 -24.14
C SER A 77 -5.34 -1.14 -23.99
N ILE A 78 -4.29 -1.70 -24.58
CA ILE A 78 -2.92 -1.19 -24.47
C ILE A 78 -2.33 -1.05 -25.87
N THR A 79 -1.74 0.09 -26.17
CA THR A 79 -0.99 0.32 -27.41
C THR A 79 0.43 0.72 -27.11
N GLU A 80 1.39 0.28 -27.91
CA GLU A 80 2.79 0.69 -27.80
C GLU A 80 3.15 1.70 -28.89
N GLN A 81 3.77 2.81 -28.50
CA GLN A 81 4.30 3.82 -29.42
C GLN A 81 5.74 4.16 -29.01
N GLN A 82 6.68 4.03 -29.94
CA GLN A 82 8.10 4.35 -29.73
C GLN A 82 8.72 3.65 -28.49
N GLY A 83 8.26 2.43 -28.17
CA GLY A 83 8.73 1.65 -27.02
C GLY A 83 8.05 1.99 -25.69
N VAL A 84 7.06 2.90 -25.68
CA VAL A 84 6.34 3.35 -24.49
C VAL A 84 4.87 2.88 -24.58
N LEU A 85 4.34 2.37 -23.47
CA LEU A 85 2.96 1.90 -23.40
C LEU A 85 1.98 3.06 -23.19
N ILE A 86 0.83 2.97 -23.84
CA ILE A 86 -0.31 3.87 -23.65
C ILE A 86 -1.50 3.01 -23.27
N TYR A 87 -2.03 3.25 -22.08
CA TYR A 87 -3.18 2.57 -21.52
C TYR A 87 -4.44 3.33 -21.91
N HIS A 88 -5.40 2.65 -22.54
CA HIS A 88 -6.70 3.21 -22.89
C HIS A 88 -7.76 2.57 -22.01
N GLY A 89 -8.73 3.36 -21.55
CA GLY A 89 -9.85 2.83 -20.79
C GLY A 89 -10.68 3.91 -20.14
N VAL A 90 -11.35 3.58 -19.05
CA VAL A 90 -12.33 4.47 -18.42
C VAL A 90 -11.82 4.99 -17.09
N ARG A 91 -11.90 6.31 -16.90
CA ARG A 91 -11.54 6.98 -15.65
C ARG A 91 -12.55 6.64 -14.55
N GLU A 92 -12.08 6.36 -13.34
CA GLU A 92 -12.94 5.88 -12.26
C GLU A 92 -13.92 6.94 -11.74
N ASP A 93 -13.50 8.21 -11.71
CA ASP A 93 -14.24 9.35 -11.16
C ASP A 93 -15.27 9.94 -12.15
N THR A 94 -14.87 10.18 -13.40
CA THR A 94 -15.73 10.80 -14.43
C THR A 94 -16.48 9.78 -15.27
N LYS A 95 -16.09 8.50 -15.22
CA LYS A 95 -16.60 7.43 -16.10
C LYS A 95 -16.46 7.73 -17.60
N GLN A 96 -15.51 8.59 -17.96
CA GLN A 96 -15.21 8.91 -19.35
C GLN A 96 -14.03 8.09 -19.87
N ALA A 97 -14.09 7.77 -21.17
CA ALA A 97 -12.95 7.19 -21.87
C ALA A 97 -11.79 8.18 -21.89
N THR A 98 -10.62 7.75 -21.46
CA THR A 98 -9.40 8.54 -21.46
C THR A 98 -8.19 7.62 -21.70
N THR A 99 -7.03 8.24 -21.86
CA THR A 99 -5.77 7.55 -22.08
C THR A 99 -4.75 7.98 -21.03
N LEU A 100 -3.89 7.05 -20.64
CA LEU A 100 -2.80 7.30 -19.71
C LEU A 100 -1.52 6.73 -20.31
N ALA A 101 -0.58 7.61 -20.63
CA ALA A 101 0.74 7.20 -21.10
C ALA A 101 1.61 6.72 -19.93
N GLU A 102 2.47 5.73 -20.16
CA GLU A 102 3.40 5.14 -19.19
C GLU A 102 4.18 6.21 -18.37
N PRO A 103 4.73 7.31 -18.95
CA PRO A 103 5.45 8.33 -18.17
C PRO A 103 4.61 9.02 -17.09
N ASN A 104 3.28 9.06 -17.27
CA ASN A 104 2.36 9.77 -16.39
C ASN A 104 1.78 8.87 -15.28
N LEU A 105 2.27 7.63 -15.14
CA LEU A 105 1.93 6.73 -14.04
C LEU A 105 2.42 7.27 -12.70
N ASP A 106 1.61 7.13 -11.65
CA ASP A 106 1.97 7.50 -10.28
C ASP A 106 3.34 6.89 -9.88
N HIS A 107 4.16 7.68 -9.19
CA HIS A 107 5.49 7.28 -8.74
C HIS A 107 5.44 6.38 -7.49
N HIS A 108 4.35 6.47 -6.72
CA HIS A 108 4.12 5.73 -5.48
C HIS A 108 3.42 4.40 -5.75
N ILE A 109 4.10 3.51 -6.45
CA ILE A 109 3.53 2.18 -6.74
C ILE A 109 3.99 1.19 -5.69
N ARG A 110 3.03 0.73 -4.90
CA ARG A 110 3.19 -0.47 -4.07
C ARG A 110 3.03 -1.68 -4.96
N LEU A 111 4.14 -2.28 -5.38
CA LEU A 111 4.13 -3.56 -6.07
C LEU A 111 3.56 -4.64 -5.15
N ASN A 112 2.33 -5.07 -5.42
CA ASN A 112 1.78 -6.30 -4.87
C ASN A 112 1.79 -7.40 -5.94
N GLN A 113 2.97 -7.67 -6.51
CA GLN A 113 3.15 -8.68 -7.57
C GLN A 113 4.19 -9.74 -7.14
N PRO A 114 3.91 -10.52 -6.07
CA PRO A 114 4.85 -11.52 -5.55
C PRO A 114 5.22 -12.58 -6.60
N GLU A 115 4.32 -12.91 -7.51
CA GLU A 115 4.56 -13.84 -8.62
C GLU A 115 5.63 -13.33 -9.59
N LYS A 116 5.56 -12.05 -10.00
CA LYS A 116 6.57 -11.46 -10.89
C LYS A 116 7.94 -11.39 -10.21
N ARG A 117 7.97 -11.06 -8.91
CA ARG A 117 9.21 -11.09 -8.11
C ARG A 117 9.81 -12.49 -8.08
N LEU A 118 8.97 -13.51 -7.86
CA LEU A 118 9.38 -14.91 -7.85
C LEU A 118 9.97 -15.34 -9.21
N PHE A 119 9.29 -15.03 -10.32
CA PHE A 119 9.75 -15.39 -11.66
C PHE A 119 11.02 -14.65 -12.09
N ASN A 120 11.25 -13.46 -11.54
CA ASN A 120 12.48 -12.69 -11.75
C ASN A 120 13.60 -13.04 -10.75
N TYR A 121 13.47 -14.15 -10.01
CA TYR A 121 14.42 -14.59 -8.99
C TYR A 121 14.71 -13.54 -7.90
N GLN A 122 13.74 -12.67 -7.61
CA GLN A 122 13.81 -11.68 -6.54
C GLN A 122 13.23 -12.28 -5.27
N PHE A 123 14.10 -12.70 -4.37
CA PHE A 123 13.72 -13.31 -3.10
C PHE A 123 14.01 -12.36 -1.94
N ASP A 124 13.03 -12.20 -1.05
CA ASP A 124 13.27 -11.63 0.27
C ASP A 124 13.86 -12.69 1.20
N HIS A 125 14.56 -12.24 2.24
CA HIS A 125 15.01 -13.15 3.30
C HIS A 125 13.78 -13.83 3.96
N PRO A 126 13.77 -15.17 4.15
CA PRO A 126 12.59 -15.91 4.65
C PRO A 126 11.99 -15.35 5.95
N LYS A 127 12.83 -14.90 6.88
CA LYS A 127 12.42 -14.21 8.11
C LYS A 127 11.40 -13.08 7.90
N TRP A 128 11.49 -12.32 6.79
CA TRP A 128 10.55 -11.23 6.52
C TRP A 128 9.17 -11.74 6.12
N PHE A 129 9.11 -12.87 5.40
CA PHE A 129 7.86 -13.55 5.12
C PHE A 129 7.22 -14.05 6.41
N ASP A 130 7.99 -14.73 7.26
CA ASP A 130 7.50 -15.24 8.55
C ASP A 130 6.98 -14.11 9.46
N LEU A 131 7.73 -13.00 9.53
CA LEU A 131 7.31 -11.82 10.29
C LEU A 131 6.03 -11.23 9.73
N ARG A 132 5.92 -11.04 8.41
CA ARG A 132 4.72 -10.50 7.78
C ARG A 132 3.51 -11.38 8.04
N HIS A 133 3.65 -12.69 7.85
CA HIS A 133 2.59 -13.66 8.09
C HIS A 133 2.16 -13.66 9.57
N GLY A 134 3.13 -13.70 10.49
CA GLY A 134 2.87 -13.65 11.93
C GLY A 134 2.18 -12.36 12.37
N SER A 135 2.63 -11.20 11.87
CA SER A 135 2.01 -9.90 12.15
C SER A 135 0.55 -9.85 11.69
N LEU A 136 0.26 -10.28 10.45
CA LEU A 136 -1.12 -10.32 9.94
C LEU A 136 -2.00 -11.28 10.73
N THR A 137 -1.46 -12.44 11.13
CA THR A 137 -2.18 -13.43 11.94
C THR A 137 -2.53 -12.86 13.32
N ASN A 138 -1.56 -12.20 13.97
CA ASN A 138 -1.76 -11.58 15.28
C ASN A 138 -2.69 -10.37 15.23
N GLU A 139 -2.59 -9.54 14.19
CA GLU A 139 -3.48 -8.41 13.94
C GLU A 139 -4.92 -8.89 13.78
N HIS A 140 -5.15 -9.93 12.98
CA HIS A 140 -6.47 -10.54 12.80
C HIS A 140 -7.01 -11.15 14.09
N ALA A 141 -6.17 -11.85 14.86
CA ALA A 141 -6.56 -12.40 16.15
C ALA A 141 -6.93 -11.30 17.15
N HIS A 142 -6.16 -10.20 17.18
CA HIS A 142 -6.44 -9.03 18.02
C HIS A 142 -7.74 -8.34 17.62
N ALA A 143 -7.97 -8.11 16.32
CA ALA A 143 -9.17 -7.49 15.79
C ALA A 143 -10.45 -8.27 16.10
N LYS A 144 -10.36 -9.60 16.24
CA LYS A 144 -11.46 -10.49 16.62
C LYS A 144 -11.61 -10.69 18.13
N SER A 145 -10.73 -10.13 18.94
CA SER A 145 -10.77 -10.33 20.39
C SER A 145 -11.99 -9.64 21.00
N ASP A 146 -12.73 -10.33 21.85
CA ASP A 146 -13.88 -9.76 22.57
C ASP A 146 -13.50 -8.61 23.53
N THR A 147 -12.20 -8.51 23.85
CA THR A 147 -11.62 -7.50 24.75
C THR A 147 -11.02 -6.31 24.01
N ILE A 148 -11.14 -6.24 22.68
CA ILE A 148 -10.66 -5.10 21.91
C ILE A 148 -11.26 -3.79 22.46
N GLY A 149 -10.43 -2.76 22.56
CA GLY A 149 -10.85 -1.48 23.13
C GLY A 149 -10.90 -1.42 24.66
N LEU A 150 -10.82 -2.57 25.36
CA LEU A 150 -10.72 -2.63 26.82
C LEU A 150 -9.29 -2.96 27.30
N VAL A 151 -8.45 -3.45 26.40
CA VAL A 151 -7.02 -3.70 26.65
C VAL A 151 -6.21 -2.42 26.36
N GLY A 152 -5.19 -2.16 27.19
CA GLY A 152 -4.24 -1.06 26.99
C GLY A 152 -4.43 0.13 27.94
N ALA A 153 -5.57 0.21 28.64
CA ALA A 153 -5.77 1.19 29.69
C ALA A 153 -4.87 0.89 30.91
N ARG A 154 -4.18 1.92 31.42
CA ARG A 154 -3.35 1.82 32.63
C ARG A 154 -4.21 1.95 33.89
N ILE A 155 -5.04 0.94 34.13
CA ILE A 155 -5.98 0.89 35.25
C ILE A 155 -5.89 -0.47 35.95
N GLU A 156 -6.36 -0.53 37.19
CA GLU A 156 -6.61 -1.82 37.84
C GLU A 156 -7.83 -2.51 37.20
N LEU A 157 -7.81 -3.85 37.19
CA LEU A 157 -8.89 -4.65 36.61
C LEU A 157 -10.03 -4.80 37.61
N ILE A 158 -10.83 -3.75 37.77
CA ILE A 158 -11.97 -3.72 38.68
C ILE A 158 -13.21 -4.25 37.94
N PRO A 159 -13.83 -5.36 38.37
CA PRO A 159 -14.87 -6.05 37.60
C PRO A 159 -16.08 -5.20 37.21
N HIS A 160 -16.59 -4.34 38.11
CA HIS A 160 -17.76 -3.50 37.80
C HIS A 160 -17.44 -2.45 36.73
N GLN A 161 -16.27 -1.83 36.79
CA GLN A 161 -15.84 -0.82 35.81
C GLN A 161 -15.71 -1.42 34.41
N LEU A 162 -15.11 -2.63 34.32
CA LEU A 162 -14.95 -3.35 33.05
C LEU A 162 -16.30 -3.81 32.50
N HIS A 163 -17.22 -4.24 33.37
CA HIS A 163 -18.56 -4.64 32.97
C HIS A 163 -19.34 -3.47 32.35
N ILE A 164 -19.35 -2.31 33.02
CA ILE A 164 -20.00 -1.09 32.52
C ILE A 164 -19.39 -0.67 31.18
N ALA A 165 -18.06 -0.65 31.09
CA ALA A 165 -17.36 -0.29 29.86
C ALA A 165 -17.71 -1.23 28.70
N SER A 166 -17.68 -2.55 28.92
CA SER A 166 -18.00 -3.54 27.88
C SER A 166 -19.46 -3.47 27.43
N GLU A 167 -20.40 -3.32 28.37
CA GLU A 167 -21.83 -3.28 28.11
C GLU A 167 -22.25 -2.00 27.37
N VAL A 168 -21.68 -0.85 27.75
CA VAL A 168 -22.00 0.44 27.13
C VAL A 168 -21.20 0.67 25.86
N GLY A 169 -19.91 0.34 25.86
CA GLY A 169 -18.98 0.57 24.75
C GLY A 169 -19.25 -0.28 23.52
N ARG A 170 -20.05 -1.35 23.61
CA ARG A 170 -20.51 -2.14 22.44
C ARG A 170 -21.78 -1.59 21.79
N ARG A 171 -22.44 -0.60 22.38
CA ARG A 171 -23.68 -0.04 21.83
C ARG A 171 -23.37 0.89 20.67
N TYR A 172 -24.27 0.93 19.69
CA TYR A 172 -24.23 1.96 18.66
C TYR A 172 -24.67 3.31 19.26
N ALA A 173 -23.82 4.34 19.15
CA ALA A 173 -24.07 5.70 19.65
C ALA A 173 -24.55 5.73 21.13
N PRO A 174 -23.72 5.27 22.08
CA PRO A 174 -24.14 5.10 23.47
C PRO A 174 -24.52 6.43 24.13
N ARG A 175 -25.68 6.43 24.81
CA ARG A 175 -26.15 7.51 25.68
C ARG A 175 -26.44 6.93 27.05
N VAL A 176 -25.61 7.26 28.04
CA VAL A 176 -25.73 6.72 29.40
C VAL A 176 -25.46 7.79 30.45
N LEU A 177 -26.04 7.60 31.64
CA LEU A 177 -25.71 8.35 32.84
C LEU A 177 -24.91 7.43 33.77
N LEU A 178 -23.63 7.73 33.99
CA LEU A 178 -22.80 7.04 34.98
C LEU A 178 -23.06 7.69 36.35
N ALA A 179 -23.72 6.96 37.25
CA ALA A 179 -24.24 7.48 38.51
C ALA A 179 -23.72 6.73 39.75
N ASP A 180 -22.61 6.01 39.62
CA ASP A 180 -21.97 5.32 40.74
C ASP A 180 -21.55 6.28 41.86
N GLU A 181 -21.25 5.75 43.04
CA GLU A 181 -20.76 6.54 44.17
C GLU A 181 -19.48 7.32 43.83
N VAL A 182 -19.23 8.39 44.59
CA VAL A 182 -18.02 9.21 44.41
C VAL A 182 -16.78 8.35 44.69
N GLY A 183 -15.83 8.34 43.75
CA GLY A 183 -14.62 7.54 43.86
C GLY A 183 -14.67 6.15 43.22
N LEU A 184 -15.83 5.67 42.76
CA LEU A 184 -15.96 4.32 42.18
C LEU A 184 -15.45 4.16 40.74
N GLY A 185 -15.04 5.25 40.09
CA GLY A 185 -14.37 5.19 38.79
C GLY A 185 -15.17 5.65 37.56
N LYS A 186 -16.20 6.48 37.72
CA LYS A 186 -16.99 7.05 36.59
C LYS A 186 -16.14 7.62 35.44
N THR A 187 -15.02 8.29 35.76
CA THR A 187 -14.09 8.82 34.75
C THR A 187 -13.34 7.72 34.01
N ILE A 188 -12.99 6.63 34.71
CA ILE A 188 -12.33 5.46 34.11
C ILE A 188 -13.30 4.77 33.17
N GLU A 189 -14.53 4.52 33.61
CA GLU A 189 -15.60 3.91 32.80
C GLU A 189 -15.87 4.72 31.53
N ALA A 190 -16.04 6.05 31.67
CA ALA A 190 -16.25 6.94 30.53
C ALA A 190 -15.07 6.88 29.53
N ALA A 191 -13.83 6.90 30.02
CA ALA A 191 -12.65 6.81 29.17
C ALA A 191 -12.55 5.46 28.44
N LEU A 192 -12.86 4.35 29.12
CA LEU A 192 -12.90 3.03 28.51
C LEU A 192 -13.97 2.93 27.42
N ILE A 193 -15.16 3.50 27.65
CA ILE A 193 -16.25 3.54 26.66
C ILE A 193 -15.79 4.31 25.40
N ILE A 194 -15.19 5.48 25.58
CA ILE A 194 -14.67 6.30 24.46
C ILE A 194 -13.57 5.54 23.72
N HIS A 195 -12.62 4.96 24.45
CA HIS A 195 -11.50 4.22 23.86
C HIS A 195 -11.99 3.02 23.03
N GLN A 196 -12.99 2.30 23.53
CA GLN A 196 -13.60 1.20 22.79
C GLN A 196 -14.27 1.69 21.51
N GLN A 197 -15.11 2.73 21.57
CA GLN A 197 -15.79 3.31 20.40
C GLN A 197 -14.85 3.90 19.32
N ILE A 198 -13.61 4.24 19.68
CA ILE A 198 -12.60 4.70 18.71
C ILE A 198 -11.96 3.51 17.98
N LEU A 199 -11.82 2.37 18.65
CA LEU A 199 -11.11 1.20 18.14
C LEU A 199 -12.02 0.15 17.49
N THR A 200 -13.33 0.17 17.77
CA THR A 200 -14.34 -0.75 17.23
C THR A 200 -15.44 0.01 16.52
#